data_AF-A0A7C4ZQF4-F1
#
_entry.id   AF-A0A7C4ZQF4-F1
#
_cell.length_a   1.000
_cell.length_b   1.000
_cell.length_c   1.000
_cell.angle_alpha   90.00
_cell.angle_beta   90.00
_cell.angle_gamma   90.00
#
_symmetry.space_group_name_H-M   'P 1'
#
loop_
_entity.id
_entity.type
_entity.pdbx_description
1 polymer ?
#
loop_
_entity_poly.entity_id
_entity_poly.type
_entity_poly.pdbx_seq_one_letter_code
_entity_poly.pdbx_strand_id
1 'polypeptide(L)'
;MLKVFYKNNVRFQLINYPIPWIIGVTFFNLISALFERKRKEMKLGATNLKFRKDGALRFAYLVRGYLTNIKNLSNILQKRKDRTARVVS
;
A
#
# COMPACT_ATOMS: atom_id res chain seq x y z
N MET A 1 11.52 -4.84 10.94
CA MET A 1 11.04 -3.47 10.67
C MET A 1 10.15 -3.35 9.42
N LEU A 2 10.61 -3.82 8.24
CA LEU A 2 9.84 -3.73 6.96
C LEU A 2 8.41 -4.29 7.01
N LYS A 3 8.22 -5.47 7.61
CA LYS A 3 6.90 -6.14 7.73
C LYS A 3 5.88 -5.28 8.47
N VAL A 4 6.29 -4.63 9.57
CA VAL A 4 5.42 -3.78 10.39
C VAL A 4 5.07 -2.51 9.63
N PHE A 5 6.04 -1.92 8.94
CA PHE A 5 5.82 -0.75 8.10
C PHE A 5 4.75 -0.98 7.03
N TYR A 6 4.87 -2.06 6.23
CA TYR A 6 3.88 -2.35 5.18
C TYR A 6 2.49 -2.64 5.74
N LYS A 7 2.40 -3.39 6.85
CA LYS A 7 1.13 -3.67 7.52
C LYS A 7 0.44 -2.38 7.99
N ASN A 8 1.19 -1.48 8.63
CA ASN A 8 0.66 -0.24 9.18
C ASN A 8 0.32 0.77 8.08
N ASN A 9 1.13 0.86 7.03
CA ASN A 9 0.88 1.75 5.90
C ASN A 9 -0.40 1.36 5.15
N VAL A 10 -0.59 0.07 4.87
CA VAL A 10 -1.84 -0.44 4.26
C VAL A 10 -3.04 -0.15 5.16
N ARG A 11 -2.92 -0.34 6.48
CA ARG A 11 -3.99 -0.03 7.43
C ARG A 11 -4.34 1.47 7.41
N PHE A 12 -3.32 2.33 7.43
CA PHE A 12 -3.49 3.77 7.36
C PHE A 12 -4.21 4.15 6.06
N GLN A 13 -3.81 3.57 4.93
CA GLN A 13 -4.43 3.87 3.65
C GLN A 13 -5.91 3.47 3.61
N LEU A 14 -6.23 2.26 4.11
CA LEU A 14 -7.60 1.73 4.14
C LEU A 14 -8.55 2.53 5.06
N ILE A 15 -8.03 3.12 6.15
CA ILE A 15 -8.83 3.93 7.08
C ILE A 15 -9.08 5.33 6.50
N ASN A 16 -8.06 5.94 5.87
CA ASN A 16 -8.07 7.37 5.57
C ASN A 16 -8.49 7.72 4.15
N TYR A 17 -8.31 6.83 3.17
CA TYR A 17 -8.57 7.15 1.77
C TYR A 17 -9.82 6.46 1.21
N PRO A 18 -10.45 7.03 0.18
CA PRO A 18 -11.51 6.37 -0.58
C PRO A 18 -11.00 5.08 -1.25
N ILE A 19 -11.86 4.06 -1.34
CA ILE A 19 -11.53 2.76 -1.95
C ILE A 19 -10.98 2.89 -3.39
N PRO A 20 -11.55 3.74 -4.27
CA PRO A 20 -11.02 3.91 -5.63
C PRO A 20 -9.56 4.39 -5.66
N TRP A 21 -9.19 5.27 -4.74
CA TRP A 21 -7.82 5.79 -4.61
C TRP A 21 -6.87 4.72 -4.09
N ILE A 22 -7.34 3.88 -3.18
CA ILE A 22 -6.57 2.76 -2.63
C ILE A 22 -6.21 1.77 -3.73
N ILE A 23 -7.10 1.48 -4.68
CA ILE A 23 -6.81 0.55 -5.79
C ILE A 23 -5.63 1.06 -6.64
N GLY A 24 -5.65 2.34 -7.05
CA GLY A 24 -4.57 2.94 -7.83
C GLY A 24 -3.23 2.97 -7.07
N VAL A 25 -3.26 3.36 -5.79
CA VAL A 25 -2.08 3.37 -4.93
C VAL A 25 -1.55 1.95 -4.67
N THR A 26 -2.44 0.96 -4.55
CA THR A 26 -2.07 -0.45 -4.39
C THR A 26 -1.29 -0.94 -5.59
N PHE A 27 -1.78 -0.67 -6.79
CA PHE A 27 -1.10 -1.04 -8.03
C PHE A 27 0.29 -0.40 -8.12
N PHE A 28 0.40 0.88 -7.81
CA PHE A 28 1.70 1.57 -7.78
C PHE A 28 2.66 0.99 -6.74
N ASN A 29 2.15 0.64 -5.54
CA ASN A 29 2.95 0.02 -4.49
C ASN A 29 3.44 -1.37 -4.85
N LEU A 30 2.63 -2.17 -5.58
CA LEU A 30 3.02 -3.49 -6.08
C LEU A 30 4.17 -3.36 -7.09
N ILE A 31 4.03 -2.44 -8.06
CA ILE A 31 5.10 -2.16 -9.03
C ILE A 31 6.36 -1.68 -8.30
N SER A 32 6.24 -0.73 -7.37
CA SER A 32 7.38 -0.18 -6.63
C SER A 32 8.01 -1.18 -5.65
N ALA A 33 7.28 -2.22 -5.25
CA ALA A 33 7.83 -3.30 -4.43
C ALA A 33 8.75 -4.23 -5.25
N LEU A 34 8.37 -4.53 -6.49
CA LEU A 34 9.10 -5.43 -7.39
C LEU A 34 10.21 -4.73 -8.16
N PHE A 35 9.98 -3.47 -8.52
CA PHE A 35 10.86 -2.70 -9.39
C PHE A 35 11.43 -1.48 -8.66
N GLU A 36 12.65 -1.12 -9.01
CA GLU A 36 13.26 0.14 -8.62
C GLU A 36 13.73 0.90 -9.86
N ARG A 37 13.83 2.22 -9.75
CA ARG A 37 14.35 3.04 -10.85
C ARG A 37 15.82 2.71 -11.07
N LYS A 38 16.24 2.56 -12.34
CA LYS A 38 17.67 2.46 -12.69
C LYS A 38 18.39 3.78 -12.41
N ARG A 39 17.79 4.90 -12.81
CA ARG A 39 18.27 6.27 -12.57
C ARG A 39 17.18 7.10 -11.89
N LYS A 40 17.51 7.74 -10.76
CA LYS A 40 16.54 8.54 -9.96
C LYS A 40 16.06 9.79 -10.69
N GLU A 41 16.94 10.38 -11.50
CA GLU A 41 16.74 11.65 -12.20
C GLU A 41 15.86 11.51 -13.46
N MET A 42 15.75 10.28 -13.99
CA MET A 42 14.92 10.00 -15.15
C MET A 42 13.47 9.69 -14.73
N LYS A 43 12.53 10.06 -15.59
CA LYS A 43 11.11 9.74 -15.44
C LYS A 43 10.91 8.21 -15.29
N LEU A 44 9.84 7.84 -14.61
CA LEU A 44 9.46 6.43 -14.43
C LEU A 44 8.89 5.93 -15.76
N GLY A 45 9.52 4.93 -16.35
CA GLY A 45 9.15 4.36 -17.64
C GLY A 45 9.77 2.98 -17.82
N ALA A 46 9.26 2.18 -18.76
CA ALA A 46 9.66 0.78 -18.95
C ALA A 46 11.18 0.58 -19.08
N THR A 47 11.86 1.52 -19.73
CA THR A 47 13.32 1.50 -19.92
C THR A 47 14.12 1.84 -18.67
N ASN A 48 13.52 2.54 -17.70
CA ASN A 48 14.13 3.00 -16.45
C ASN A 48 13.73 2.14 -15.23
N LEU A 49 13.17 0.94 -15.44
CA LEU A 49 12.85 -0.01 -14.37
C LEU A 49 13.86 -1.16 -14.36
N LYS A 50 14.28 -1.55 -13.15
CA LYS A 50 15.01 -2.80 -12.91
C LYS A 50 14.33 -3.60 -11.81
N PHE A 51 14.39 -4.92 -11.91
CA PHE A 51 13.96 -5.79 -10.82
C PHE A 51 14.85 -5.56 -9.60
N ARG A 52 14.20 -5.39 -8.46
CA ARG A 52 14.85 -5.23 -7.17
C ARG A 52 15.26 -6.59 -6.64
N LYS A 53 16.50 -6.73 -6.14
CA LYS A 53 17.02 -8.00 -5.59
C LYS A 53 16.14 -8.54 -4.43
N ASP A 54 15.65 -7.66 -3.56
CA ASP A 54 14.71 -7.99 -2.49
C ASP A 54 13.22 -7.80 -2.88
N GLY A 55 12.93 -7.68 -4.17
CA GLY A 55 11.60 -7.34 -4.68
C GLY A 55 10.54 -8.39 -4.33
N ALA A 56 10.86 -9.67 -4.50
CA ALA A 56 9.96 -10.77 -4.14
C ALA A 56 9.61 -10.76 -2.64
N LEU A 57 10.59 -10.49 -1.78
CA LEU A 57 10.39 -10.40 -0.33
C LEU A 57 9.51 -9.21 0.05
N ARG A 58 9.73 -8.03 -0.57
CA ARG A 58 8.89 -6.84 -0.37
C ARG A 58 7.47 -7.06 -0.85
N PHE A 59 7.30 -7.67 -2.02
CA PHE A 59 6.01 -8.03 -2.57
C PHE A 59 5.27 -8.97 -1.62
N ALA A 60 5.93 -10.02 -1.12
CA ALA A 60 5.36 -10.93 -0.14
C ALA A 60 4.90 -10.21 1.14
N TYR A 61 5.70 -9.26 1.67
CA TYR A 61 5.29 -8.45 2.82
C TYR A 61 4.11 -7.53 2.53
N LEU A 62 4.06 -6.92 1.34
CA LEU A 62 2.96 -6.06 0.91
C LEU A 62 1.66 -6.87 0.80
N VAL A 63 1.68 -8.00 0.10
CA VAL A 63 0.53 -8.92 -0.05
C VAL A 63 0.06 -9.42 1.31
N ARG A 64 0.99 -9.86 2.18
CA ARG A 64 0.64 -10.30 3.54
C ARG A 64 0.03 -9.17 4.37
N GLY A 65 0.49 -7.94 4.18
CA GLY A 65 -0.10 -6.72 4.77
C GLY A 65 -1.54 -6.51 4.32
N TYR A 66 -1.82 -6.60 3.02
CA TYR A 66 -3.18 -6.54 2.48
C TYR A 66 -4.07 -7.65 3.02
N LEU A 67 -3.64 -8.91 2.95
CA LEU A 67 -4.41 -10.05 3.44
C LEU A 67 -4.77 -9.91 4.93
N THR A 68 -3.83 -9.44 5.75
CA THR A 68 -4.08 -9.23 7.19
C THR A 68 -5.11 -8.14 7.45
N ASN A 69 -5.10 -7.06 6.65
CA ASN A 69 -6.05 -5.96 6.81
C ASN A 69 -7.42 -6.28 6.19
N ILE A 70 -7.46 -7.02 5.07
CA ILE A 70 -8.71 -7.51 4.46
C ILE A 70 -9.44 -8.47 5.40
N LYS A 71 -8.71 -9.38 6.08
CA LYS A 71 -9.31 -10.24 7.13
C LYS A 71 -9.95 -9.45 8.28
N ASN A 72 -9.53 -8.20 8.48
CA ASN A 72 -10.05 -7.29 9.51
C ASN A 72 -10.81 -6.10 8.90
N LEU A 73 -11.33 -6.25 7.67
CA LEU A 73 -11.92 -5.14 6.92
C LEU A 73 -13.15 -4.56 7.61
N SER A 74 -13.96 -5.40 8.28
CA SER A 74 -15.13 -4.96 9.06
C SER A 74 -14.74 -3.95 10.16
N ASN A 75 -13.70 -4.24 10.93
CA ASN A 75 -13.17 -3.35 11.97
C ASN A 75 -12.61 -2.05 11.34
N ILE A 76 -11.99 -2.13 10.16
CA ILE A 76 -11.49 -0.95 9.44
C ILE A 76 -12.65 -0.06 8.97
N LEU A 77 -13.70 -0.65 8.38
CA LEU A 77 -14.89 0.09 7.93
C LEU A 77 -15.63 0.73 9.10
N GLN A 78 -15.72 0.05 10.24
CA GLN A 78 -16.29 0.60 11.47
C GLN A 78 -15.49 1.83 11.95
N LYS A 79 -14.16 1.71 12.06
CA LYS A 79 -13.29 2.85 12.42
C LYS A 79 -13.38 4.03 11.44
N ARG A 80 -13.62 3.74 10.16
CA ARG A 80 -13.82 4.77 9.13
C ARG A 80 -15.14 5.51 9.36
N LYS A 81 -16.22 4.78 9.64
CA LYS A 81 -17.53 5.36 9.99
C LYS A 81 -17.43 6.26 11.24
N ASP A 82 -16.77 5.79 12.29
CA ASP A 82 -16.60 6.55 13.54
C ASP A 82 -15.78 7.84 13.32
N ARG A 83 -14.77 7.80 12.44
CA ARG A 83 -14.01 9.00 12.06
C ARG A 83 -14.82 9.99 11.25
N THR A 84 -15.57 9.52 10.25
CA THR A 84 -16.43 10.40 9.45
C THR A 84 -17.47 11.07 10.34
N ALA A 85 -18.04 10.36 11.31
CA ALA A 85 -18.97 10.94 12.28
C ALA A 85 -18.34 12.07 13.11
N ARG A 86 -17.08 11.92 13.54
CA ARG A 86 -16.34 12.96 14.31
C ARG A 86 -15.91 14.19 13.51
N VAL A 87 -15.79 14.09 12.18
CA VAL A 87 -15.40 15.22 11.32
C VAL A 87 -16.62 16.07 10.94
N VAL A 88 -17.82 15.47 10.99
CA VAL A 88 -19.08 16.11 10.59
C VAL A 88 -19.83 16.68 11.80
N SER A 89 -19.51 16.24 13.02
CA SER A 89 -19.99 16.80 14.30
C SER A 89 -19.17 18.00 14.75
#